data_AF-A0A7X1B2B7-F1
#
_entry.id   AF-A0A7X1B2B7-F1
#
_cell.length_a   1.000
_cell.length_b   1.000
_cell.length_c   1.000
_cell.angle_alpha   90.00
_cell.angle_beta   90.00
_cell.angle_gamma   90.00
#
_symmetry.space_group_name_H-M   'P 1'
#
loop_
_entity.id
_entity.type
_entity.pdbx_description
1 polymer ?
#
loop_
_entity_poly.entity_id
_entity_poly.type
_entity_poly.pdbx_seq_one_letter_code
_entity_poly.pdbx_strand_id
1 'polypeptide(L)'
;MTPRIGNLLLFTTVLLVIPICLAASTRGLARQAASASDLRQIAITFVIRYSSDENAYKPEDLQTMPDLLRELAAADLKDAFLFLSREDLEHIDRTPPRIIAPLPAENQTTIELFPELLEFPIAFSVAIYPDLHREASKTPLFWTRGLHRFHSFNRPYGGHIAFLDGHIQYFEGDADSPNEELEYYFGPESPFTDALRILEHDPEGWASRDLGPLPVRVAAALLSDKRTQKIKFYLWRLVPCAVVGAIAAAFPAPSTTTRAVRFFVFAALAFIPIALLVPSV
;
A
#
# COMPACT_ATOMS: atom_id res chain seq x y z
N MET A 1 -55.13 1.28 -5.06
CA MET A 1 -53.80 0.64 -5.11
C MET A 1 -52.78 1.71 -5.43
N THR A 2 -52.03 2.19 -4.44
CA THR A 2 -50.96 3.17 -4.61
C THR A 2 -49.74 2.67 -3.83
N PRO A 3 -48.58 2.46 -4.48
CA PRO A 3 -47.43 1.87 -3.81
C PRO A 3 -46.74 2.87 -2.88
N ARG A 4 -46.15 2.31 -1.82
CA ARG A 4 -45.51 2.98 -0.68
C ARG A 4 -44.18 3.64 -1.10
N ILE A 5 -44.18 4.95 -1.30
CA ILE A 5 -43.00 5.76 -1.67
C ILE A 5 -41.99 5.87 -0.50
N GLY A 6 -42.44 5.76 0.76
CA GLY A 6 -41.60 5.95 1.94
C GLY A 6 -40.54 4.87 2.19
N ASN A 7 -40.72 3.64 1.70
CA ASN A 7 -39.75 2.55 1.90
C ASN A 7 -38.59 2.58 0.90
N LEU A 8 -38.70 3.31 -0.21
CA LEU A 8 -37.68 3.28 -1.26
C LEU A 8 -36.44 4.12 -0.90
N LEU A 9 -36.65 5.27 -0.25
CA LEU A 9 -35.59 6.23 0.10
C LEU A 9 -34.64 5.71 1.19
N LEU A 10 -35.16 4.94 2.16
CA LEU A 10 -34.37 4.44 3.29
C LEU A 10 -33.45 3.27 2.88
N PHE A 11 -33.87 2.47 1.90
CA PHE A 11 -33.05 1.41 1.33
C PHE A 11 -31.90 1.96 0.47
N THR A 12 -32.13 3.02 -0.33
CA THR A 12 -31.09 3.61 -1.19
C THR A 12 -29.90 4.18 -0.44
N THR A 13 -30.10 4.81 0.72
CA THR A 13 -29.00 5.40 1.51
C THR A 13 -28.14 4.36 2.23
N VAL A 14 -28.72 3.26 2.73
CA VAL A 14 -27.95 2.18 3.38
C VAL A 14 -27.22 1.33 2.33
N LEU A 15 -27.81 1.12 1.15
CA LEU A 15 -27.17 0.34 0.08
C LEU A 15 -25.95 1.05 -0.55
N LEU A 16 -25.89 2.40 -0.50
CA LEU A 16 -24.81 3.17 -1.12
C LEU A 16 -23.54 3.28 -0.25
N VAL A 17 -23.67 3.17 1.08
CA VAL A 17 -22.53 3.33 2.02
C VAL A 17 -21.69 2.06 2.16
N ILE A 18 -22.32 0.88 2.03
CA ILE A 18 -21.65 -0.42 2.11
C ILE A 18 -20.58 -0.62 1.00
N PRO A 19 -20.82 -0.31 -0.29
CA PRO A 19 -19.83 -0.52 -1.34
C PRO A 19 -18.60 0.40 -1.24
N ILE A 20 -18.75 1.62 -0.71
CA ILE A 20 -17.65 2.59 -0.63
C ILE A 20 -16.61 2.16 0.43
N CYS A 21 -17.05 1.64 1.58
CA CYS A 21 -16.15 1.16 2.62
C CYS A 21 -15.42 -0.14 2.22
N LEU A 22 -16.07 -1.06 1.49
CA LEU A 22 -15.39 -2.25 0.96
C LEU A 22 -14.40 -1.91 -0.16
N ALA A 23 -14.70 -0.92 -1.01
CA ALA A 23 -13.82 -0.51 -2.09
C ALA A 23 -12.51 0.14 -1.60
N ALA A 24 -12.52 0.80 -0.44
CA ALA A 24 -11.32 1.43 0.13
C ALA A 24 -10.34 0.39 0.73
N SER A 25 -10.84 -0.65 1.41
CA SER A 25 -9.98 -1.68 2.00
C SER A 25 -9.33 -2.58 0.94
N THR A 26 -10.01 -2.81 -0.18
CA THR A 26 -9.51 -3.65 -1.28
C THR A 26 -8.39 -2.99 -2.07
N ARG A 27 -8.38 -1.65 -2.21
CA ARG A 27 -7.30 -0.92 -2.89
C ARG A 27 -5.95 -1.03 -2.16
N GLY A 28 -5.95 -0.95 -0.82
CA GLY A 28 -4.73 -1.08 -0.02
C GLY A 28 -4.09 -2.46 -0.15
N LEU A 29 -4.91 -3.51 -0.03
CA LEU A 29 -4.46 -4.90 -0.21
C LEU A 29 -3.98 -5.18 -1.63
N ALA A 30 -4.69 -4.64 -2.65
CA ALA A 30 -4.26 -4.78 -4.04
C ALA A 30 -2.91 -4.12 -4.30
N ARG A 31 -2.67 -2.92 -3.73
CA ARG A 31 -1.38 -2.23 -3.82
C ARG A 31 -0.26 -2.98 -3.11
N GLN A 32 -0.53 -3.50 -1.91
CA GLN A 32 0.41 -4.34 -1.18
C GLN A 32 0.78 -5.59 -1.99
N ALA A 33 -0.22 -6.30 -2.53
CA ALA A 33 -0.01 -7.48 -3.36
C ALA A 33 0.78 -7.14 -4.65
N ALA A 34 0.47 -6.02 -5.29
CA ALA A 34 1.19 -5.58 -6.47
C ALA A 34 2.65 -5.21 -6.16
N SER A 35 2.90 -4.46 -5.08
CA SER A 35 4.25 -4.13 -4.60
C SER A 35 5.07 -5.38 -4.28
N ALA A 36 4.47 -6.37 -3.62
CA ALA A 36 5.12 -7.66 -3.39
C ALA A 36 5.44 -8.38 -4.71
N SER A 37 4.51 -8.37 -5.67
CA SER A 37 4.71 -9.01 -6.97
C SER A 37 5.82 -8.33 -7.78
N ASP A 38 5.90 -7.00 -7.75
CA ASP A 38 6.92 -6.22 -8.45
C ASP A 38 8.31 -6.48 -7.85
N LEU A 39 8.43 -6.41 -6.52
CA LEU A 39 9.69 -6.68 -5.81
C LEU A 39 10.16 -8.13 -6.02
N ARG A 40 9.23 -9.09 -6.14
CA ARG A 40 9.56 -10.50 -6.40
C ARG A 40 10.19 -10.68 -7.77
N GLN A 41 9.61 -10.03 -8.79
CA GLN A 41 10.13 -10.10 -10.15
C GLN A 41 11.55 -9.53 -10.20
N ILE A 42 11.77 -8.38 -9.55
CA ILE A 42 13.11 -7.78 -9.42
C ILE A 42 14.09 -8.74 -8.74
N ALA A 43 13.72 -9.30 -7.58
CA ALA A 43 14.58 -10.19 -6.82
C ALA A 43 14.93 -11.48 -7.58
N ILE A 44 13.94 -12.13 -8.18
CA ILE A 44 14.16 -13.35 -8.97
C ILE A 44 15.04 -13.05 -10.19
N THR A 45 14.78 -11.95 -10.91
CA THR A 45 15.62 -11.57 -12.06
C THR A 45 17.06 -11.33 -11.63
N PHE A 46 17.29 -10.63 -10.53
CA PHE A 46 18.63 -10.41 -9.99
C PHE A 46 19.34 -11.74 -9.69
N VAL A 47 18.66 -12.65 -8.99
CA VAL A 47 19.23 -13.97 -8.66
C VAL A 47 19.54 -14.77 -9.92
N ILE A 48 18.62 -14.80 -10.89
CA ILE A 48 18.83 -15.48 -12.18
C ILE A 48 20.04 -14.88 -12.90
N ARG A 49 20.11 -13.55 -12.99
CA ARG A 49 21.21 -12.81 -13.65
C ARG A 49 22.57 -13.25 -13.09
N TYR A 50 22.68 -13.35 -11.77
CA TYR A 50 23.94 -13.64 -11.08
C TYR A 50 24.17 -15.10 -10.70
N SER A 51 23.25 -16.00 -11.06
CA SER A 51 23.39 -17.46 -10.86
C SER A 51 24.19 -18.17 -11.95
N SER A 52 24.48 -17.51 -13.06
CA SER A 52 25.20 -18.07 -14.20
C SER A 52 26.68 -17.74 -14.14
N ASP A 53 27.55 -18.72 -14.44
CA ASP A 53 29.02 -18.54 -14.48
C ASP A 53 29.47 -17.41 -15.42
N GLU A 54 28.72 -17.15 -16.50
CA GLU A 54 29.03 -16.09 -17.46
C GLU A 54 28.80 -14.68 -16.87
N ASN A 55 27.93 -14.56 -15.88
CA ASN A 55 27.56 -13.30 -15.23
C ASN A 55 27.77 -13.43 -13.72
N ALA A 56 28.95 -13.91 -13.31
CA ALA A 56 29.29 -14.02 -11.91
C ALA A 56 29.10 -12.68 -11.18
N TYR A 57 28.50 -12.73 -9.99
CA TYR A 57 28.26 -11.56 -9.17
C TYR A 57 29.56 -10.82 -8.84
N LYS A 58 29.61 -9.54 -9.20
CA LYS A 58 30.73 -8.62 -8.96
C LYS A 58 30.18 -7.34 -8.34
N PRO A 59 30.33 -7.14 -7.01
CA PRO A 59 29.79 -5.96 -6.37
C PRO A 59 30.38 -4.66 -6.94
N GLU A 60 31.60 -4.70 -7.48
CA GLU A 60 32.26 -3.58 -8.14
C GLU A 60 31.48 -3.02 -9.34
N ASP A 61 30.67 -3.84 -10.01
CA ASP A 61 29.85 -3.43 -11.15
C ASP A 61 28.54 -2.74 -10.72
N LEU A 62 28.19 -2.80 -9.43
CA LEU A 62 26.96 -2.26 -8.83
C LEU A 62 27.26 -1.10 -7.87
N GLN A 63 27.73 0.02 -8.40
CA GLN A 63 28.07 1.21 -7.59
C GLN A 63 26.88 2.14 -7.36
N THR A 64 26.00 2.24 -8.35
CA THR A 64 24.89 3.19 -8.37
C THR A 64 23.58 2.50 -8.77
N MET A 65 22.44 3.12 -8.44
CA MET A 65 21.13 2.60 -8.86
C MET A 65 21.02 2.45 -10.40
N PRO A 66 21.51 3.40 -11.23
CA PRO A 66 21.61 3.19 -12.67
C PRO A 66 22.39 1.93 -13.08
N ASP A 67 23.46 1.57 -12.38
CA ASP A 67 24.22 0.35 -12.71
C ASP A 67 23.37 -0.89 -12.50
N LEU A 68 22.68 -0.97 -11.36
CA LEU A 68 21.74 -2.05 -11.09
C LEU A 68 20.63 -2.12 -12.15
N LEU A 69 20.01 -0.99 -12.49
CA LEU A 69 18.92 -0.96 -13.47
C LEU A 69 19.38 -1.43 -14.85
N ARG A 70 20.62 -1.15 -15.26
CA ARG A 70 21.19 -1.69 -16.51
C ARG A 70 21.36 -3.20 -16.45
N GLU A 71 21.83 -3.75 -15.33
CA GLU A 71 21.98 -5.20 -15.15
C GLU A 71 20.62 -5.92 -15.16
N LEU A 72 19.59 -5.33 -14.55
CA LEU A 72 18.23 -5.85 -14.61
C LEU A 72 17.64 -5.76 -16.02
N ALA A 73 17.89 -4.67 -16.75
CA ALA A 73 17.51 -4.55 -18.15
C ALA A 73 18.22 -5.57 -19.06
N ALA A 74 19.49 -5.89 -18.76
CA ALA A 74 20.26 -6.92 -19.45
C ALA A 74 19.69 -8.33 -19.22
N ALA A 75 19.08 -8.53 -18.05
CA ALA A 75 18.30 -9.72 -17.70
C ALA A 75 16.83 -9.66 -18.19
N ASP A 76 16.54 -8.80 -19.17
CA ASP A 76 15.24 -8.60 -19.82
C ASP A 76 14.13 -8.02 -18.92
N LEU A 77 14.46 -7.48 -17.75
CA LEU A 77 13.53 -6.75 -16.91
C LEU A 77 13.47 -5.28 -17.32
N LYS A 78 12.69 -5.00 -18.36
CA LYS A 78 12.65 -3.66 -19.00
C LYS A 78 11.45 -2.81 -18.62
N ASP A 79 10.42 -3.35 -17.97
CA ASP A 79 9.20 -2.60 -17.62
C ASP A 79 9.48 -1.58 -16.51
N ALA A 80 9.33 -0.29 -16.82
CA ALA A 80 9.56 0.80 -15.89
C ALA A 80 8.65 0.74 -14.67
N PHE A 81 7.41 0.26 -14.81
CA PHE A 81 6.44 0.24 -13.72
C PHE A 81 6.77 -0.77 -12.63
N LEU A 82 7.72 -1.68 -12.85
CA LEU A 82 8.25 -2.56 -11.81
C LEU A 82 9.17 -1.81 -10.84
N PHE A 83 9.86 -0.78 -11.33
CA PHE A 83 10.84 -0.01 -10.56
C PHE A 83 10.23 1.22 -9.89
N LEU A 84 9.03 1.64 -10.28
CA LEU A 84 8.39 2.87 -9.81
C LEU A 84 7.24 2.57 -8.86
N SER A 85 7.12 3.35 -7.79
CA SER A 85 5.98 3.20 -6.88
C SER A 85 4.74 3.82 -7.50
N ARG A 86 3.65 3.05 -7.55
CA ARG A 86 2.35 3.54 -8.02
C ARG A 86 1.84 4.69 -7.15
N GLU A 87 2.14 4.69 -5.85
CA GLU A 87 1.78 5.75 -4.92
C GLU A 87 2.54 7.05 -5.19
N ASP A 88 3.83 6.97 -5.50
CA ASP A 88 4.62 8.15 -5.84
C ASP A 88 4.15 8.78 -7.15
N LEU A 89 3.80 7.96 -8.13
CA LEU A 89 3.27 8.40 -9.42
C LEU A 89 1.96 9.20 -9.29
N GLU A 90 1.16 8.97 -8.25
CA GLU A 90 -0.06 9.77 -7.99
C GLU A 90 0.24 11.23 -7.65
N HIS A 91 1.48 11.55 -7.27
CA HIS A 91 1.92 12.89 -6.87
C HIS A 91 2.82 13.57 -7.91
N ILE A 92 2.98 12.96 -9.09
CA ILE A 92 3.85 13.46 -10.16
C ILE A 92 3.00 13.75 -11.40
N ASP A 93 2.95 15.02 -11.81
CA ASP A 93 2.22 15.47 -13.01
C ASP A 93 2.98 15.19 -14.32
N ARG A 94 3.71 14.08 -14.38
CA ARG A 94 4.47 13.61 -15.55
C ARG A 94 4.22 12.13 -15.77
N THR A 95 4.19 11.72 -17.03
CA THR A 95 4.06 10.30 -17.38
C THR A 95 5.46 9.66 -17.38
N PRO A 96 5.69 8.60 -16.58
CA PRO A 96 6.96 7.89 -16.62
C PRO A 96 7.15 7.18 -17.97
N PRO A 97 8.40 6.91 -18.38
CA PRO A 97 8.64 6.03 -19.51
C PRO A 97 8.02 4.66 -19.24
N ARG A 98 7.63 3.93 -20.29
CA ARG A 98 7.07 2.56 -20.15
C ARG A 98 8.16 1.50 -20.00
N ILE A 99 9.35 1.78 -20.51
CA ILE A 99 10.50 0.89 -20.50
C ILE A 99 11.70 1.66 -19.93
N ILE A 100 12.62 0.97 -19.25
CA ILE A 100 13.79 1.60 -18.64
C ILE A 100 14.97 1.78 -19.61
N ALA A 101 15.01 0.99 -20.68
CA ALA A 101 16.02 1.04 -21.72
C ALA A 101 15.43 0.57 -23.06
N PRO A 102 15.85 1.14 -24.20
CA PRO A 102 15.49 0.63 -25.51
C PRO A 102 16.12 -0.75 -25.74
N LEU A 103 15.62 -1.47 -26.75
CA LEU A 103 16.31 -2.66 -27.24
C LEU A 103 17.68 -2.23 -27.79
N PRO A 104 18.78 -2.91 -27.40
CA PRO A 104 20.09 -2.59 -27.95
C PRO A 104 20.06 -2.78 -29.46
N ALA A 105 20.62 -1.83 -30.20
CA ALA A 105 20.83 -1.99 -31.64
C ALA A 105 21.80 -3.16 -31.91
N GLU A 106 21.79 -3.75 -33.11
CA GLU A 106 22.63 -4.91 -33.48
C GLU A 106 24.13 -4.74 -33.17
N ASN A 107 24.61 -3.50 -33.02
CA ASN A 107 26.02 -3.17 -32.74
C ASN A 107 26.25 -2.58 -31.33
N GLN A 108 25.24 -2.53 -30.46
CA GLN A 108 25.38 -2.02 -29.09
C GLN A 108 25.49 -3.16 -28.10
N THR A 109 26.62 -3.21 -27.39
CA THR A 109 26.85 -4.14 -26.28
C THR A 109 26.44 -3.57 -24.93
N THR A 110 26.23 -2.25 -24.85
CA THR A 110 25.89 -1.54 -23.62
C THR A 110 24.45 -1.06 -23.66
N ILE A 111 23.71 -1.33 -22.58
CA ILE A 111 22.33 -0.88 -22.41
C ILE A 111 22.35 0.56 -21.89
N GLU A 112 21.74 1.48 -22.63
CA GLU A 112 21.57 2.87 -22.20
C GLU A 112 20.19 3.05 -21.54
N LEU A 113 20.17 3.62 -20.33
CA LEU A 113 18.90 3.90 -19.64
C LEU A 113 18.26 5.18 -20.18
N PHE A 114 16.93 5.24 -20.16
CA PHE A 114 16.21 6.51 -20.31
C PHE A 114 16.53 7.43 -19.12
N PRO A 115 17.17 8.59 -19.31
CA PRO A 115 17.51 9.49 -18.20
C PRO A 115 16.27 9.99 -17.47
N GLU A 116 15.13 10.08 -18.16
CA GLU A 116 13.84 10.50 -17.60
C GLU A 116 13.37 9.56 -16.49
N LEU A 117 13.79 8.29 -16.49
CA LEU A 117 13.46 7.34 -15.43
C LEU A 117 13.96 7.82 -14.07
N LEU A 118 15.14 8.45 -14.03
CA LEU A 118 15.77 8.94 -12.81
C LEU A 118 15.15 10.25 -12.31
N GLU A 119 14.23 10.85 -13.06
CA GLU A 119 13.39 11.93 -12.55
C GLU A 119 12.29 11.40 -11.60
N PHE A 120 12.06 10.10 -11.60
CA PHE A 120 11.10 9.43 -10.73
C PHE A 120 11.82 8.72 -9.58
N PRO A 121 11.20 8.64 -8.40
CA PRO A 121 11.70 7.83 -7.31
C PRO A 121 11.66 6.34 -7.63
N ILE A 122 12.75 5.62 -7.33
CA ILE A 122 12.78 4.16 -7.44
C ILE A 122 12.10 3.54 -6.21
N ALA A 123 11.20 2.59 -6.41
CA ALA A 123 10.30 2.04 -5.38
C ALA A 123 10.99 1.21 -4.30
N PHE A 124 12.25 0.84 -4.50
CA PHE A 124 13.00 -0.06 -3.63
C PHE A 124 14.42 0.44 -3.37
N SER A 125 15.01 -0.06 -2.30
CA SER A 125 16.45 -0.04 -2.07
C SER A 125 17.00 -1.48 -2.18
N VAL A 126 18.31 -1.60 -2.42
CA VAL A 126 19.00 -2.89 -2.53
C VAL A 126 20.25 -2.90 -1.65
N ALA A 127 20.54 -4.02 -1.01
CA ALA A 127 21.83 -4.29 -0.37
C ALA A 127 22.80 -4.90 -1.38
N ILE A 128 23.99 -4.31 -1.49
CA ILE A 128 25.10 -4.89 -2.26
C ILE A 128 26.07 -5.53 -1.27
N TYR A 129 26.13 -6.85 -1.27
CA TYR A 129 27.02 -7.62 -0.40
C TYR A 129 28.38 -7.88 -1.07
N PRO A 130 29.44 -8.22 -0.29
CA PRO A 130 30.70 -8.70 -0.84
C PRO A 130 30.55 -9.94 -1.72
N ASP A 131 29.62 -10.83 -1.35
CA ASP A 131 29.32 -12.08 -2.05
C ASP A 131 27.89 -12.53 -1.73
N LEU A 132 27.36 -13.46 -2.55
CA LEU A 132 26.01 -14.02 -2.41
C LEU A 132 25.99 -15.42 -1.75
N HIS A 133 27.10 -15.93 -1.21
CA HIS A 133 27.14 -17.26 -0.55
C HIS A 133 26.67 -17.18 0.90
N ARG A 134 25.44 -16.71 1.09
CA ARG A 134 24.84 -16.41 2.39
C ARG A 134 23.58 -17.23 2.63
N GLU A 135 23.06 -17.22 3.86
CA GLU A 135 21.80 -17.90 4.16
C GLU A 135 20.65 -17.24 3.38
N ALA A 136 20.20 -17.90 2.30
CA ALA A 136 19.38 -17.26 1.29
C ALA A 136 18.00 -16.82 1.81
N SER A 137 17.43 -17.56 2.75
CA SER A 137 16.14 -17.29 3.38
C SER A 137 16.20 -16.27 4.53
N LYS A 138 17.37 -15.75 4.88
CA LYS A 138 17.49 -14.71 5.91
C LYS A 138 18.17 -13.44 5.42
N THR A 139 18.91 -13.51 4.32
CA THR A 139 19.67 -12.37 3.80
C THR A 139 18.74 -11.43 3.03
N PRO A 140 18.47 -10.20 3.53
CA PRO A 140 17.63 -9.23 2.84
C PRO A 140 18.38 -8.69 1.63
N LEU A 141 17.76 -8.74 0.45
CA LEU A 141 18.38 -8.31 -0.80
C LEU A 141 17.77 -7.01 -1.31
N PHE A 142 16.46 -6.98 -1.48
CA PHE A 142 15.70 -5.79 -1.87
C PHE A 142 14.66 -5.46 -0.81
N TRP A 143 14.30 -4.18 -0.65
CA TRP A 143 13.18 -3.80 0.20
C TRP A 143 12.50 -2.54 -0.31
N THR A 144 11.26 -2.31 0.12
CA THR A 144 10.54 -1.07 -0.19
C THR A 144 11.35 0.16 0.25
N ARG A 145 11.49 1.14 -0.65
CA ARG A 145 12.42 2.27 -0.50
C ARG A 145 12.34 2.92 0.89
N GLY A 146 13.49 3.09 1.54
CA GLY A 146 13.59 3.72 2.85
C GLY A 146 13.09 2.89 4.03
N LEU A 147 12.57 1.67 3.84
CA LEU A 147 12.15 0.78 4.94
C LEU A 147 13.27 0.53 5.97
N HIS A 148 14.52 0.44 5.51
CA HIS A 148 15.69 0.31 6.38
C HIS A 148 15.89 1.48 7.37
N ARG A 149 15.24 2.63 7.14
CA ARG A 149 15.26 3.79 8.05
C ARG A 149 14.02 3.83 8.94
N PHE A 150 13.50 2.68 9.33
CA PHE A 150 12.20 2.57 10.02
C PHE A 150 12.09 3.41 11.30
N HIS A 151 13.19 3.60 12.03
CA HIS A 151 13.29 4.51 13.17
C HIS A 151 13.05 5.99 12.86
N SER A 152 13.20 6.41 11.60
CA SER A 152 12.99 7.80 11.18
C SER A 152 11.52 8.13 10.90
N PHE A 153 10.63 7.14 10.85
CA PHE A 153 9.22 7.37 10.58
C PHE A 153 8.49 7.91 11.82
N ASN A 154 7.78 9.01 11.63
CA ASN A 154 6.89 9.62 12.63
C ASN A 154 5.42 9.20 12.46
N ARG A 155 5.16 8.17 11.65
CA ARG A 155 3.84 7.69 11.26
C ARG A 155 3.86 6.17 11.02
N PRO A 156 2.71 5.48 11.08
CA PRO A 156 2.66 4.06 10.73
C PRO A 156 3.20 3.81 9.33
N TYR A 157 3.94 2.72 9.20
CA TYR A 157 4.66 2.35 8.00
C TYR A 157 4.51 0.85 7.77
N GLY A 158 4.54 0.40 6.52
CA GLY A 158 4.80 -1.01 6.21
C GLY A 158 5.36 -1.25 4.81
N GLY A 159 6.19 -2.27 4.65
CA GLY A 159 6.92 -2.51 3.42
C GLY A 159 7.30 -3.98 3.27
N HIS A 160 7.85 -4.29 2.12
CA HIS A 160 8.29 -5.63 1.78
C HIS A 160 9.81 -5.71 1.85
N ILE A 161 10.31 -6.86 2.30
CA ILE A 161 11.69 -7.28 2.11
C ILE A 161 11.65 -8.52 1.22
N ALA A 162 12.40 -8.49 0.13
CA ALA A 162 12.71 -9.67 -0.67
C ALA A 162 14.09 -10.19 -0.29
N PHE A 163 14.14 -11.48 -0.04
CA PHE A 163 15.35 -12.18 0.38
C PHE A 163 16.05 -12.82 -0.81
N LEU A 164 17.27 -13.30 -0.58
CA LEU A 164 18.13 -13.84 -1.62
C LEU A 164 17.56 -15.10 -2.30
N ASP A 165 16.68 -15.87 -1.66
CA ASP A 165 15.94 -16.98 -2.28
C ASP A 165 14.67 -16.54 -3.06
N GLY A 166 14.38 -15.24 -3.10
CA GLY A 166 13.21 -14.67 -3.77
C GLY A 166 11.91 -14.71 -2.97
N HIS A 167 11.90 -15.22 -1.74
CA HIS A 167 10.72 -15.07 -0.88
C HIS A 167 10.57 -13.61 -0.44
N ILE A 168 9.34 -13.23 -0.10
CA ILE A 168 8.99 -11.87 0.31
C ILE A 168 8.22 -11.94 1.60
N GLN A 169 8.64 -11.12 2.55
CA GLN A 169 7.94 -10.90 3.79
C GLN A 169 7.53 -9.43 3.90
N TYR A 170 6.33 -9.23 4.43
CA TYR A 170 5.80 -7.90 4.71
C TYR A 170 6.02 -7.57 6.18
N PHE A 171 6.49 -6.35 6.44
CA PHE A 171 6.75 -5.81 7.76
C PHE A 171 5.99 -4.52 7.95
N GLU A 172 5.52 -4.27 9.16
CA GLU A 172 4.86 -3.03 9.52
C GLU A 172 5.17 -2.63 10.97
N GLY A 173 5.07 -1.33 11.24
CA GLY A 173 5.28 -0.76 12.56
C GLY A 173 4.79 0.67 12.64
N ASP A 174 5.05 1.30 13.76
CA ASP A 174 4.78 2.72 13.97
C ASP A 174 5.92 3.40 14.73
N ALA A 175 5.80 4.73 14.90
CA ALA A 175 6.85 5.54 15.51
C ALA A 175 7.11 5.21 16.99
N ASP A 176 6.08 4.73 17.70
CA ASP A 176 6.14 4.46 19.14
C ASP A 176 6.49 3.00 19.43
N SER A 177 6.26 2.12 18.45
CA SER A 177 6.44 0.67 18.52
C SER A 177 7.03 0.17 17.19
N PRO A 178 8.34 0.40 16.95
CA PRO A 178 9.00 -0.13 15.76
C PRO A 178 8.99 -1.66 15.76
N ASN A 179 9.03 -2.24 14.57
CA ASN A 179 9.00 -3.69 14.39
C ASN A 179 10.34 -4.33 14.82
N GLU A 180 10.31 -5.23 15.81
CA GLU A 180 11.50 -5.92 16.33
C GLU A 180 12.18 -6.82 15.28
N GLU A 181 11.44 -7.38 14.32
CA GLU A 181 12.06 -8.16 13.24
C GLU A 181 12.84 -7.24 12.27
N LEU A 182 12.41 -5.99 12.08
CA LEU A 182 13.20 -5.02 11.31
C LEU A 182 14.50 -4.63 12.02
N GLU A 183 14.55 -4.66 13.36
CA GLU A 183 15.80 -4.50 14.11
C GLU A 183 16.78 -5.64 13.83
N TYR A 184 16.27 -6.87 13.70
CA TYR A 184 17.11 -8.01 13.31
C TYR A 184 17.72 -7.82 11.91
N TYR A 185 16.99 -7.23 10.96
CA TYR A 185 17.47 -7.06 9.58
C TYR A 185 18.27 -5.78 9.31
N PHE A 186 17.95 -4.68 9.99
CA PHE A 186 18.50 -3.35 9.69
C PHE A 186 19.07 -2.63 10.92
N GLY A 187 18.94 -3.21 12.11
CA GLY A 187 19.50 -2.66 13.33
C GLY A 187 21.03 -2.71 13.35
N PRO A 188 21.67 -1.98 14.28
CA PRO A 188 23.13 -1.90 14.37
C PRO A 188 23.80 -3.25 14.67
N GLU A 189 23.07 -4.15 15.34
CA GLU A 189 23.52 -5.51 15.67
C GLU A 189 23.11 -6.53 14.60
N SER A 190 22.58 -6.09 13.45
CA SER A 190 22.12 -7.00 12.41
C SER A 190 23.30 -7.79 11.83
N PRO A 191 23.15 -9.11 11.62
CA PRO A 191 24.16 -9.92 10.94
C PRO A 191 24.31 -9.56 9.45
N PHE A 192 23.46 -8.67 8.92
CA PHE A 192 23.46 -8.21 7.54
C PHE A 192 23.98 -6.77 7.39
N THR A 193 24.55 -6.19 8.46
CA THR A 193 25.22 -4.88 8.43
C THR A 193 26.47 -4.83 7.55
N ASP A 194 26.96 -5.98 7.10
CA ASP A 194 28.13 -6.14 6.27
C ASP A 194 27.89 -5.91 4.76
N ALA A 195 26.69 -5.46 4.39
CA ALA A 195 26.45 -4.90 3.06
C ALA A 195 27.47 -3.78 2.78
N LEU A 196 28.16 -3.87 1.65
CA LEU A 196 29.14 -2.87 1.21
C LEU A 196 28.51 -1.50 1.01
N ARG A 197 27.24 -1.49 0.56
CA ARG A 197 26.44 -0.30 0.32
C ARG A 197 24.97 -0.66 0.17
N ILE A 198 24.14 0.36 0.40
CA ILE A 198 22.72 0.34 0.08
C ILE A 198 22.53 1.27 -1.11
N LEU A 199 22.01 0.78 -2.22
CA LEU A 199 21.64 1.63 -3.34
C LEU A 199 20.19 2.07 -3.18
N GLU A 200 19.97 3.37 -3.29
CA GLU A 200 18.66 4.02 -3.25
C GLU A 200 18.71 5.21 -4.20
N HIS A 201 17.58 5.54 -4.83
CA HIS A 201 17.48 6.67 -5.74
C HIS A 201 16.26 7.52 -5.45
N ASP A 202 16.52 8.78 -5.11
CA ASP A 202 15.54 9.83 -4.91
C ASP A 202 15.85 10.99 -5.86
N PRO A 203 14.88 11.49 -6.63
CA PRO A 203 15.09 12.68 -7.42
C PRO A 203 15.31 13.90 -6.53
N GLU A 204 15.98 14.92 -7.07
CA GLU A 204 16.31 16.13 -6.31
C GLU A 204 15.05 16.79 -5.71
N GLY A 205 15.13 17.12 -4.43
CA GLY A 205 14.01 17.71 -3.70
C GLY A 205 12.89 16.73 -3.32
N TRP A 206 12.97 15.44 -3.69
CA TRP A 206 11.93 14.45 -3.35
C TRP A 206 11.75 14.29 -1.83
N ALA A 207 12.86 14.13 -1.11
CA ALA A 207 12.86 13.96 0.34
C ALA A 207 12.21 15.15 1.10
N SER A 208 12.22 16.35 0.52
CA SER A 208 11.65 17.57 1.12
C SER A 208 10.14 17.68 1.01
N ARG A 209 9.47 16.84 0.23
CA ARG A 209 8.04 17.00 -0.11
C ARG A 209 7.06 16.52 0.98
N ASP A 210 7.51 16.15 2.18
CA ASP A 210 6.71 15.40 3.19
C ASP A 210 6.08 14.08 2.67
N LEU A 211 6.44 13.72 1.43
CA LEU A 211 6.23 12.43 0.78
C LEU A 211 7.31 11.41 1.23
N GLY A 212 7.96 11.69 2.38
CA GLY A 212 9.06 10.92 2.96
C GLY A 212 8.79 9.42 2.93
N PRO A 213 9.87 8.60 2.86
CA PRO A 213 9.91 7.37 2.10
C PRO A 213 8.70 6.49 2.40
N LEU A 214 8.12 5.91 1.34
CA LEU A 214 7.08 4.92 1.51
C LEU A 214 7.70 3.73 2.23
N PRO A 215 7.18 3.39 3.40
CA PRO A 215 6.56 2.09 3.45
C PRO A 215 5.05 2.32 3.37
N VAL A 216 4.43 1.66 2.38
CA VAL A 216 2.99 1.51 2.12
C VAL A 216 2.13 2.16 3.21
N ARG A 217 1.35 3.18 2.83
CA ARG A 217 0.36 3.84 3.69
C ARG A 217 -0.74 2.85 4.09
N VAL A 218 -0.44 1.93 4.98
CA VAL A 218 -1.43 1.02 5.57
C VAL A 218 -2.42 1.79 6.44
N ALA A 219 -2.00 2.97 6.90
CA ALA A 219 -2.74 3.82 7.82
C ALA A 219 -4.08 4.35 7.29
N ALA A 220 -4.36 4.47 5.99
CA ALA A 220 -5.71 4.93 5.59
C ALA A 220 -6.77 3.80 5.66
N ALA A 221 -6.39 2.56 5.37
CA ALA A 221 -7.31 1.42 5.34
C ALA A 221 -7.45 0.74 6.71
N LEU A 222 -6.37 0.70 7.52
CA LEU A 222 -6.38 0.09 8.87
C LEU A 222 -6.66 1.09 10.02
N LEU A 223 -6.41 2.40 9.89
CA LEU A 223 -7.02 3.38 10.83
C LEU A 223 -8.52 3.55 10.58
N SER A 224 -9.01 3.02 9.45
CA SER A 224 -10.43 2.72 9.35
C SER A 224 -10.86 1.75 10.44
N ASP A 225 -10.01 0.98 11.13
CA ASP A 225 -10.50 0.08 12.18
C ASP A 225 -10.99 0.81 13.43
N LYS A 226 -10.44 1.98 13.80
CA LYS A 226 -11.07 2.86 14.82
C LYS A 226 -12.34 3.53 14.31
N ARG A 227 -12.38 3.90 13.02
CA ARG A 227 -13.57 4.49 12.39
C ARG A 227 -14.66 3.43 12.13
N THR A 228 -14.28 2.20 11.87
CA THR A 228 -15.08 1.01 11.57
C THR A 228 -15.52 0.35 12.86
N GLN A 229 -14.74 0.41 13.95
CA GLN A 229 -15.23 0.15 15.30
C GLN A 229 -16.24 1.21 15.72
N LYS A 230 -15.99 2.50 15.48
CA LYS A 230 -17.01 3.54 15.72
C LYS A 230 -18.26 3.30 14.87
N ILE A 231 -18.12 3.02 13.57
CA ILE A 231 -19.25 2.74 12.66
C ILE A 231 -19.97 1.44 13.05
N LYS A 232 -19.24 0.36 13.41
CA LYS A 232 -19.82 -0.89 13.95
C LYS A 232 -20.54 -0.63 15.27
N PHE A 233 -19.99 0.20 16.15
CA PHE A 233 -20.61 0.60 17.41
C PHE A 233 -21.89 1.43 17.17
N TYR A 234 -21.87 2.37 16.23
CA TYR A 234 -23.06 3.14 15.84
C TYR A 234 -24.10 2.26 15.15
N LEU A 235 -23.70 1.38 14.22
CA LEU A 235 -24.60 0.41 13.58
C LEU A 235 -25.20 -0.56 14.59
N TRP A 236 -24.41 -1.07 15.54
CA TRP A 236 -24.91 -1.94 16.61
C TRP A 236 -25.87 -1.24 17.56
N ARG A 237 -25.76 0.10 17.74
CA ARG A 237 -26.76 0.91 18.46
C ARG A 237 -28.00 1.25 17.64
N LEU A 238 -27.88 1.39 16.32
CA LEU A 238 -28.99 1.74 15.44
C LEU A 238 -29.83 0.53 15.00
N VAL A 239 -29.24 -0.66 14.90
CA VAL A 239 -29.93 -1.90 14.52
C VAL A 239 -31.08 -2.24 15.49
N PRO A 240 -30.92 -2.18 16.83
CA PRO A 240 -32.03 -2.38 17.77
C PRO A 240 -33.18 -1.38 17.55
N CYS A 241 -32.89 -0.10 17.27
CA CYS A 241 -33.91 0.90 16.99
C CYS A 241 -34.68 0.61 15.71
N ALA A 242 -33.99 0.16 14.65
CA ALA A 242 -34.63 -0.25 13.40
C ALA A 242 -35.49 -1.52 13.56
N VAL A 243 -35.03 -2.50 14.34
CA VAL A 243 -35.77 -3.73 14.64
C VAL A 243 -37.01 -3.44 15.48
N VAL A 244 -36.90 -2.61 16.54
CA VAL A 244 -38.06 -2.20 17.36
C VAL A 244 -39.06 -1.40 16.52
N GLY A 245 -38.61 -0.52 15.63
CA GLY A 245 -39.48 0.20 14.70
C GLY A 245 -40.20 -0.72 13.71
N ALA A 246 -39.50 -1.71 13.15
CA ALA A 246 -40.09 -2.70 12.26
C ALA A 246 -41.12 -3.59 12.96
N ILE A 247 -40.83 -4.03 14.20
CA ILE A 247 -41.76 -4.81 15.02
C ILE A 247 -42.99 -3.96 15.36
N ALA A 248 -42.82 -2.71 15.80
CA ALA A 248 -43.92 -1.81 16.13
C ALA A 248 -44.81 -1.48 14.91
N ALA A 249 -44.23 -1.42 13.70
CA ALA A 249 -44.96 -1.23 12.45
C ALA A 249 -45.67 -2.50 11.95
N ALA A 250 -45.20 -3.68 12.34
CA ALA A 250 -45.80 -4.97 12.00
C ALA A 250 -47.05 -5.31 12.84
N PHE A 251 -47.23 -4.67 14.01
CA PHE A 251 -48.44 -4.85 14.81
C PHE A 251 -49.61 -3.98 14.28
N PRO A 252 -50.73 -4.59 13.85
CA PRO A 252 -51.88 -3.85 13.38
C PRO A 252 -52.55 -3.10 14.53
N ALA A 253 -52.41 -1.77 14.56
CA ALA A 253 -53.12 -0.94 15.53
C ALA A 253 -54.61 -0.80 15.16
N PRO A 254 -55.53 -0.87 16.14
CA PRO A 254 -56.98 -0.97 15.90
C PRO A 254 -57.70 0.36 15.55
N SER A 255 -57.01 1.49 15.37
CA SER A 255 -57.68 2.74 14.97
C SER A 255 -56.78 3.72 14.20
N THR A 256 -57.40 4.48 13.30
CA THR A 256 -56.76 5.35 12.30
C THR A 256 -56.08 6.58 12.89
N THR A 257 -56.56 7.12 14.00
CA THR A 257 -56.03 8.33 14.66
C THR A 257 -54.66 8.10 15.32
N THR A 258 -54.37 6.87 15.74
CA THR A 258 -53.11 6.52 16.42
C THR A 258 -51.92 6.35 15.46
N ARG A 259 -52.18 6.26 14.14
CA ARG A 259 -51.12 6.06 13.12
C ARG A 259 -50.34 7.33 12.81
N ALA A 260 -50.99 8.48 12.73
CA ALA A 260 -50.32 9.75 12.40
C ALA A 260 -49.38 10.21 13.53
N VAL A 261 -49.83 10.10 14.79
CA VAL A 261 -49.02 10.45 15.96
C VAL A 261 -47.80 9.53 16.08
N ARG A 262 -47.98 8.22 15.85
CA ARG A 262 -46.85 7.28 15.83
C ARG A 262 -45.88 7.58 14.69
N PHE A 263 -46.37 7.92 13.50
CA PHE A 263 -45.51 8.29 12.37
C PHE A 263 -44.66 9.53 12.68
N PHE A 264 -45.25 10.57 13.30
CA PHE A 264 -44.51 11.77 13.70
C PHE A 264 -43.50 11.51 14.82
N VAL A 265 -43.84 10.69 15.82
CA VAL A 265 -42.91 10.31 16.90
C VAL A 265 -41.75 9.45 16.35
N PHE A 266 -42.03 8.54 15.41
CA PHE A 266 -41.00 7.74 14.75
C PHE A 266 -40.12 8.58 13.81
N ALA A 267 -40.69 9.51 13.06
CA ALA A 267 -39.92 10.44 12.23
C ALA A 267 -39.02 11.32 13.11
N ALA A 268 -39.54 11.86 14.22
CA ALA A 268 -38.74 12.66 15.16
C ALA A 268 -37.58 11.84 15.75
N LEU A 269 -37.82 10.60 16.19
CA LEU A 269 -36.77 9.72 16.74
C LEU A 269 -35.76 9.24 15.68
N ALA A 270 -36.16 9.09 14.42
CA ALA A 270 -35.27 8.69 13.32
C ALA A 270 -34.38 9.84 12.81
N PHE A 271 -34.80 11.10 12.98
CA PHE A 271 -34.05 12.27 12.49
C PHE A 271 -33.08 12.88 13.52
N ILE A 272 -33.29 12.66 14.83
CA ILE A 272 -32.38 13.12 15.89
C ILE A 272 -30.93 12.61 15.72
N PRO A 273 -30.66 11.34 15.31
CA PRO A 273 -29.29 10.87 15.09
C PRO A 273 -28.65 11.44 13.83
N ILE A 274 -29.44 11.79 12.82
CA ILE A 274 -28.95 12.32 11.53
C ILE A 274 -28.48 13.78 11.70
N ALA A 275 -29.20 14.57 12.50
CA ALA A 275 -28.80 15.95 12.81
C ALA A 275 -27.48 16.02 13.63
N LEU A 276 -27.16 14.97 14.40
CA LEU A 276 -25.89 14.85 15.14
C LEU A 276 -24.72 14.32 14.30
N LEU A 277 -24.98 13.92 13.05
CA LEU A 277 -23.98 13.40 12.11
C LEU A 277 -23.54 14.43 11.06
N VAL A 278 -24.15 15.63 11.01
CA VAL A 278 -23.67 16.73 10.18
C VAL A 278 -22.58 17.47 10.97
N PRO A 279 -21.31 17.45 10.54
CA PRO A 279 -20.30 18.29 11.16
C PRO A 279 -20.71 19.75 10.97
N SER A 280 -20.81 20.50 12.06
CA SER A 280 -20.80 21.97 11.99
C SER A 280 -19.51 22.38 11.29
N VAL A 281 -19.65 23.00 10.12
CA VAL A 281 -18.56 23.67 9.39
C VAL A 281 -17.92 24.72 10.28
#